data_AF-A0A816UCB3-F1
#
_entry.id   AF-A0A816UCB3-F1
#
_cell.length_a   1.000
_cell.length_b   1.000
_cell.length_c   1.000
_cell.angle_alpha   90.00
_cell.angle_beta   90.00
_cell.angle_gamma   90.00
#
_symmetry.space_group_name_H-M   'P 1'
#
loop_
_entity.id
_entity.type
_entity.pdbx_description
1 polymer ?
#
loop_
_entity_poly.entity_id
_entity_poly.type
_entity_poly.pdbx_seq_one_letter_code
_entity_poly.pdbx_strand_id
1 'polypeptide(L)' 'MVPFFSVVEQEFPVAIHAGCMFHFNQAIHRKITHLGLVNDYLRNETVRDQRRQLMALSLIPIDE' A
#
# COMPACT_ATOMS: atom_id res chain seq x y z
N MET A 1 5.93 25.39 5.56
CA MET A 1 6.26 23.96 5.79
C MET A 1 6.54 23.37 4.42
N VAL A 2 7.79 23.07 4.10
CA VAL A 2 8.12 22.40 2.83
C VAL A 2 7.71 20.94 2.97
N PRO A 3 6.91 20.36 2.05
CA PRO A 3 6.56 18.95 2.10
C PRO A 3 7.82 18.07 2.16
N PHE A 4 7.80 17.02 2.97
CA PHE A 4 8.94 16.09 3.10
C PHE A 4 9.45 15.60 1.75
N PHE A 5 8.54 15.22 0.84
CA PHE A 5 8.89 14.71 -0.48
C PHE A 5 9.63 15.73 -1.36
N SER A 6 9.27 17.02 -1.30
CA SER A 6 9.97 18.03 -2.10
C SER A 6 11.41 18.26 -1.63
N VAL A 7 11.69 18.07 -0.33
CA VAL A 7 13.09 18.11 0.17
C VAL A 7 13.87 16.89 -0.33
N VAL A 8 13.26 15.69 -0.27
CA VAL A 8 13.92 14.47 -0.76
C VAL A 8 14.20 14.53 -2.26
N GLU A 9 13.28 15.07 -3.06
CA GLU A 9 13.47 15.28 -4.50
C GLU A 9 14.61 16.25 -4.81
N GLN A 10 14.75 17.32 -4.00
CA GLN A 10 15.83 18.29 -4.16
C GLN A 10 17.20 17.70 -3.80
N GLU A 11 17.28 16.97 -2.67
CA GLU A 11 18.54 16.42 -2.16
C GLU A 11 18.97 15.15 -2.91
N PHE A 12 18.02 14.38 -3.47
CA PHE A 12 18.26 13.13 -4.17
C PHE A 12 17.58 13.12 -5.56
N PRO A 13 18.00 13.99 -6.49
CA PRO A 13 17.29 14.22 -7.74
C PRO A 13 17.29 13.03 -8.72
N VAL A 14 18.17 12.04 -8.50
CA VAL A 14 18.26 10.81 -9.31
C VAL A 14 17.61 9.60 -8.63
N ALA A 15 17.11 9.75 -7.40
CA ALA A 15 16.45 8.67 -6.70
C ALA A 15 15.05 8.45 -7.28
N ILE A 16 14.70 7.18 -7.51
CA ILE A 16 13.34 6.81 -7.90
C ILE A 16 12.49 6.76 -6.63
N HIS A 17 11.52 7.65 -6.52
CA HIS A 17 10.56 7.65 -5.42
C HIS A 17 9.45 6.63 -5.69
N ALA A 18 9.43 5.58 -4.89
CA ALA A 18 8.41 4.53 -4.95
C ALA A 18 7.74 4.33 -3.60
N GLY A 19 6.47 3.93 -3.63
CA GLY A 19 5.74 3.55 -2.42
C GLY A 19 6.35 2.31 -1.77
N CYS A 20 6.46 2.30 -0.44
CA CYS A 20 6.97 1.15 0.29
C CYS A 20 5.88 0.07 0.42
N MET A 21 6.09 -1.09 -0.23
CA MET A 21 5.16 -2.22 -0.21
C MET A 21 4.87 -2.71 1.22
N PHE A 22 5.85 -2.70 2.12
CA PHE A 22 5.64 -3.07 3.53
C PHE A 22 4.62 -2.14 4.22
N HIS A 23 4.77 -0.83 4.07
CA HIS A 23 3.85 0.14 4.68
C HIS A 23 2.46 0.06 4.04
N PHE A 24 2.36 -0.20 2.74
CA PHE A 24 1.07 -0.43 2.07
C PHE A 24 0.36 -1.67 2.62
N ASN A 25 1.07 -2.80 2.73
CA ASN A 25 0.57 -4.02 3.36
C ASN A 25 0.06 -3.80 4.79
N GLN A 26 0.82 -3.02 5.56
CA GLN A 26 0.47 -2.68 6.94
C GLN A 26 -0.79 -1.80 7.00
N ALA A 27 -0.93 -0.82 6.10
CA ALA A 27 -2.12 0.02 6.01
C ALA A 27 -3.37 -0.80 5.67
N ILE A 28 -3.28 -1.73 4.71
CA ILE A 28 -4.38 -2.65 4.38
C ILE A 28 -4.75 -3.50 5.59
N HIS A 29 -3.77 -4.07 6.29
CA HIS A 29 -4.04 -4.88 7.49
C HIS A 29 -4.74 -4.06 8.60
N ARG A 30 -4.26 -2.85 8.88
CA ARG A 30 -4.91 -1.93 9.83
C ARG A 30 -6.36 -1.64 9.42
N LYS A 31 -6.63 -1.47 8.12
CA LYS A 31 -7.98 -1.24 7.61
C LYS A 31 -8.87 -2.47 7.80
N ILE A 32 -8.38 -3.67 7.52
CA ILE A 32 -9.09 -4.94 7.78
C ILE A 32 -9.46 -5.03 9.26
N THR A 33 -8.51 -4.76 10.16
CA THR A 33 -8.75 -4.78 11.61
C THR A 33 -9.78 -3.73 12.03
N HIS A 34 -9.64 -2.50 11.53
CA HIS A 34 -10.56 -1.41 11.84
C HIS A 34 -12.01 -1.68 11.40
N LEU A 35 -12.19 -2.42 10.30
CA LEU A 35 -13.51 -2.84 9.82
C LEU A 35 -14.08 -4.07 10.55
N GLY A 36 -13.35 -4.66 11.52
CA GLY A 36 -13.78 -5.87 12.22
C GLY A 36 -13.66 -7.15 11.40
N LEU A 37 -12.99 -7.12 10.24
CA LEU A 37 -12.92 -8.22 9.27
C LEU A 37 -11.80 -9.23 9.57
N VAL A 38 -11.24 -9.22 10.78
CA VAL A 38 -10.09 -10.09 11.14
C VAL A 38 -10.46 -11.57 11.00
N ASN A 39 -11.66 -11.95 11.44
CA ASN A 39 -12.11 -13.34 11.34
C ASN A 39 -12.33 -13.78 9.89
N ASP A 40 -12.90 -12.90 9.05
CA ASP A 40 -13.07 -13.17 7.62
C ASP A 40 -11.73 -13.32 6.94
N TYR A 41 -10.76 -12.45 7.23
CA TYR A 41 -9.41 -12.57 6.69
C TYR A 41 -8.73 -13.91 7.07
N LEU A 42 -8.92 -14.38 8.32
CA LEU A 42 -8.34 -15.63 8.79
C LEU A 42 -9.02 -16.88 8.20
N ARG A 43 -10.33 -16.82 7.95
CA ARG A 43 -11.13 -18.01 7.63
C ARG A 43 -11.61 -18.08 6.18
N ASN A 44 -11.58 -16.96 5.45
CA ASN A 44 -12.07 -16.84 4.09
C ASN A 44 -10.90 -16.62 3.11
N GLU A 45 -10.67 -17.61 2.25
CA GLU A 45 -9.63 -17.55 1.22
C GLU A 45 -9.89 -16.45 0.19
N THR A 46 -11.15 -16.26 -0.22
CA THR A 46 -11.54 -15.19 -1.16
C THR A 46 -11.16 -13.81 -0.63
N VAL A 47 -11.31 -13.57 0.68
CA VAL A 47 -10.89 -12.30 1.31
C VAL A 47 -9.38 -12.13 1.27
N ARG A 48 -8.62 -13.23 1.43
CA ARG A 48 -7.15 -13.18 1.26
C ARG A 48 -6.74 -12.91 -0.18
N ASP A 49 -7.45 -13.48 -1.15
CA ASP A 49 -7.22 -13.20 -2.57
C ASP A 49 -7.55 -11.76 -2.94
N GLN A 50 -8.67 -11.23 -2.47
CA GLN A 50 -9.01 -9.82 -2.63
C GLN A 50 -7.96 -8.90 -2.02
N ARG A 51 -7.41 -9.25 -0.85
CA ARG A 51 -6.27 -8.51 -0.26
C ARG A 51 -5.05 -8.55 -1.17
N ARG A 52 -4.71 -9.71 -1.74
CA ARG A 52 -3.58 -9.87 -2.69
C ARG A 52 -3.81 -9.05 -3.96
N GLN A 53 -5.03 -9.06 -4.50
CA GLN A 53 -5.41 -8.24 -5.65
C GLN A 53 -5.28 -6.74 -5.34
N LEU A 54 -5.79 -6.29 -4.19
CA LEU A 54 -5.65 -4.89 -3.74
C LEU A 54 -4.18 -4.46 -3.65
N MET A 55 -3.29 -5.35 -3.17
CA MET A 55 -1.86 -5.08 -3.17
C MET A 55 -1.29 -5.00 -4.58
N ALA A 56 -1.73 -5.87 -5.48
CA ALA A 56 -1.26 -5.88 -6.87
C ALA A 56 -1.66 -4.60 -7.63
N LEU A 57 -2.76 -3.94 -7.25
CA LEU A 57 -3.16 -2.66 -7.86
C LEU A 57 -2.08 -1.58 -7.76
N SER A 58 -1.20 -1.58 -6.74
CA SER A 58 -0.10 -0.61 -6.66
C SER A 58 1.02 -0.86 -7.68
N LEU A 59 0.99 -2.00 -8.36
CA LEU A 59 1.94 -2.38 -9.40
C LEU A 59 1.37 -2.16 -10.81
N ILE A 60 0.07 -1.86 -10.90
CA ILE A 60 -0.57 -1.56 -12.17
C ILE A 60 -0.26 -0.09 -12.49
N PRO A 61 0.29 0.22 -13.68
CA PRO A 61 0.47 1.60 -14.12
C PRO A 61 -0.91 2.29 -14.15
N ILE A 62 -0.95 3.54 -13.69
CA ILE A 62 -2.20 4.31 -13.59
C ILE A 62 -2.70 4.72 -15.00
N ASP A 63 -1.87 4.56 -16.03
CA ASP A 63 -2.15 4.90 -17.43
C ASP A 63 -1.72 3.79 -18.41
N GLU A 64 -2.55 3.60 -19.45
CA GLU A 64 -2.11 3.53 -20.85
C GLU A 64 -2.49 4.87 -21.51
#